data_AF-A0AAV9W3U6-F1
#
_entry.id   AF-A0AAV9W3U6-F1
#
_cell.length_a   1.000
_cell.length_b   1.000
_cell.length_c   1.000
_cell.angle_alpha   90.00
_cell.angle_beta   90.00
_cell.angle_gamma   90.00
#
_symmetry.space_group_name_H-M   'P 1'
#
loop_
_entity.id
_entity.type
_entity.pdbx_description
1 polymer ?
#
loop_
_entity_poly.entity_id
_entity_poly.type
_entity_poly.pdbx_seq_one_letter_code
_entity_poly.pdbx_strand_id
1 'polypeptide(L)'
;MSELQPPPDAVFDEYSEIKHPGAFPDAVKLLKHFLTDTSIPWTPNGTKNDVELSTYQPTPPLPAPVCRGIGTFPKHLTAEEILPVVHQLACRKYWDERYKVGFPNLRYSRKLVRFYAVQKGVGEGWFAVVAPRDFTGYSGHVKEVGEDGVTRYYYLQTSAEFEDVPEVKGVVRGVTSLAGWVLEETTEGIKCTYVVKFDPKGSIPGYLLDAVVKETPLCIARVKSLIEKKGLVPYVSMHDEFPGRLRQEVLRNTAGDDANFHDAEFELEFSWFGAPGSFDIHFDDKWENGAKVVTGEGIEGEDFELVKGTGKVTVVVKEGAKDKKLKLTVSRA
;
A
#
# COMPACT_ATOMS: atom_id res chain seq x y z
N MET A 1 6.15 3.16 26.90
CA MET A 1 4.84 3.25 26.24
C MET A 1 4.55 1.91 25.59
N SER A 2 3.31 1.43 25.70
CA SER A 2 2.83 0.22 25.02
C SER A 2 2.90 0.40 23.51
N GLU A 3 2.82 -0.72 22.77
CA GLU A 3 2.72 -0.69 21.31
C GLU A 3 1.54 0.18 20.86
N LEU A 4 1.76 1.05 19.87
CA LEU A 4 0.70 1.89 19.28
C LEU A 4 -0.41 0.99 18.70
N GLN A 5 -1.65 1.35 18.98
CA GLN A 5 -2.85 0.63 18.52
C GLN A 5 -3.52 1.39 17.38
N PRO A 6 -4.24 0.70 16.48
CA PRO A 6 -5.08 1.36 15.49
C PRO A 6 -6.11 2.27 16.18
N PRO A 7 -6.39 3.45 15.62
CA PRO A 7 -7.41 4.33 16.17
C PRO A 7 -8.81 3.72 15.99
N PRO A 8 -9.80 4.13 16.81
CA PRO A 8 -11.19 3.71 16.60
C PRO A 8 -11.74 4.26 15.29
N ASP A 9 -12.72 3.56 14.70
CA ASP A 9 -13.33 3.88 13.40
C ASP A 9 -13.79 5.35 13.27
N ALA A 10 -14.30 5.92 14.35
CA ALA A 10 -14.79 7.30 14.40
C ALA A 10 -13.74 8.36 14.04
N VAL A 11 -12.44 8.05 14.18
CA VAL A 11 -11.35 8.95 13.74
C VAL A 11 -11.38 9.16 12.22
N PHE A 12 -11.94 8.22 11.46
CA PHE A 12 -12.06 8.30 10.00
C PHE A 12 -13.40 8.86 9.52
N ASP A 13 -14.25 9.35 10.43
CA ASP A 13 -15.51 9.98 10.04
C ASP A 13 -15.27 11.34 9.35
N GLU A 14 -14.12 11.96 9.58
CA GLU A 14 -13.72 13.21 8.93
C GLU A 14 -12.31 13.13 8.35
N TYR A 15 -12.06 13.90 7.29
CA TYR A 15 -10.70 14.09 6.82
C TYR A 15 -9.97 15.05 7.75
N SER A 16 -8.78 14.65 8.15
CA SER A 16 -7.90 15.44 9.01
C SER A 16 -7.18 16.53 8.23
N GLU A 17 -6.66 17.51 8.95
CA GLU A 17 -5.77 18.53 8.39
C GLU A 17 -4.35 17.95 8.16
N ILE A 18 -3.75 18.28 7.02
CA ILE A 18 -2.37 17.88 6.70
C ILE A 18 -1.39 18.79 7.44
N LYS A 19 -0.68 18.26 8.44
CA LYS A 19 0.31 19.01 9.24
C LYS A 19 1.61 19.35 8.49
N HIS A 20 2.04 18.50 7.55
CA HIS A 20 3.25 18.72 6.74
C HIS A 20 2.94 18.67 5.24
N PRO A 21 2.35 19.74 4.68
CA PRO A 21 1.84 19.72 3.30
C PRO A 21 2.91 19.51 2.23
N GLY A 22 4.19 19.77 2.53
CA GLY A 22 5.31 19.55 1.60
C GLY A 22 5.80 18.09 1.53
N ALA A 23 5.61 17.29 2.59
CA ALA A 23 6.30 16.00 2.73
C ALA A 23 5.95 15.01 1.60
N PHE A 24 4.66 14.84 1.30
CA PHE A 24 4.21 13.94 0.23
C PHE A 24 4.54 14.46 -1.17
N PRO A 25 4.23 15.73 -1.54
CA PRO A 25 4.63 16.28 -2.84
C PRO A 25 6.13 16.23 -3.10
N ASP A 26 6.97 16.50 -2.09
CA ASP A 26 8.42 16.45 -2.26
C ASP A 26 8.94 15.02 -2.42
N ALA A 27 8.31 14.04 -1.77
CA ALA A 27 8.60 12.63 -2.01
C ALA A 27 8.18 12.17 -3.42
N VAL A 28 7.07 12.67 -3.97
CA VAL A 28 6.69 12.44 -5.37
C VAL A 28 7.75 13.02 -6.31
N LYS A 29 8.20 14.27 -6.10
CA LYS A 29 9.27 14.88 -6.90
C LYS A 29 10.57 14.08 -6.81
N LEU A 30 10.94 13.63 -5.62
CA LEU A 30 12.13 12.83 -5.40
C LEU A 30 12.06 11.47 -6.13
N LEU A 31 10.91 10.81 -6.08
CA LEU A 31 10.69 9.58 -6.84
C LEU A 31 10.86 9.82 -8.34
N LYS A 32 10.20 10.86 -8.88
CA LYS A 32 10.33 11.23 -10.29
C LYS A 32 11.78 11.52 -10.69
N HIS A 33 12.51 12.26 -9.86
CA HIS A 33 13.94 12.50 -10.07
C HIS A 33 14.74 11.19 -10.18
N PHE A 34 14.50 10.21 -9.30
CA PHE A 34 15.15 8.90 -9.39
C PHE A 34 14.78 8.09 -10.65
N LEU A 35 13.62 8.36 -11.26
CA LEU A 35 13.17 7.68 -12.48
C LEU A 35 13.72 8.33 -13.74
N THR A 36 13.81 9.66 -13.78
CA THR A 36 14.06 10.42 -15.01
C THR A 36 15.47 10.97 -15.13
N ASP A 37 16.19 11.16 -14.01
CA ASP A 37 17.55 11.69 -14.06
C ASP A 37 18.56 10.61 -14.45
N THR A 38 18.99 10.67 -15.72
CA THR A 38 19.98 9.76 -16.30
C THR A 38 21.41 10.01 -15.83
N SER A 39 21.66 11.11 -15.10
CA SER A 39 22.98 11.41 -14.54
C SER A 39 23.28 10.66 -13.24
N ILE A 40 22.25 10.05 -12.61
CA ILE A 40 22.42 9.29 -11.38
C ILE A 40 23.23 8.01 -11.68
N PRO A 41 24.42 7.84 -11.05
CA PRO A 41 25.30 6.71 -11.32
C PRO A 41 24.83 5.45 -10.58
N TRP A 42 23.72 4.87 -11.04
CA TRP A 42 23.22 3.60 -10.53
C TRP A 42 24.26 2.49 -10.73
N THR A 43 24.64 1.84 -9.64
CA THR A 43 25.49 0.65 -9.64
C THR A 43 24.61 -0.60 -9.79
N PRO A 44 24.71 -1.37 -10.88
CA PRO A 44 23.95 -2.60 -11.05
C PRO A 44 24.37 -3.67 -10.05
N ASN A 45 23.40 -4.39 -9.50
CA ASN A 45 23.60 -5.47 -8.53
C ASN A 45 23.04 -6.82 -9.03
N GLY A 46 22.93 -6.98 -10.35
CA GLY A 46 22.42 -8.18 -11.02
C GLY A 46 20.90 -8.26 -11.09
N THR A 47 20.41 -9.41 -11.53
CA THR A 47 18.98 -9.73 -11.67
C THR A 47 18.64 -10.92 -10.80
N LYS A 48 17.52 -10.85 -10.07
CA LYS A 48 17.02 -11.96 -9.25
C LYS A 48 15.49 -12.00 -9.29
N ASN A 49 14.93 -13.18 -9.53
CA ASN A 49 13.48 -13.40 -9.66
C ASN A 49 12.83 -12.42 -10.66
N ASP A 50 13.47 -12.23 -11.82
CA ASP A 50 13.06 -11.30 -12.89
C ASP A 50 13.00 -9.81 -12.47
N VAL A 51 13.71 -9.44 -11.40
CA VAL A 51 13.86 -8.05 -10.96
C VAL A 51 15.32 -7.64 -11.13
N GLU A 52 15.54 -6.61 -11.96
CA GLU A 52 16.82 -5.93 -12.11
C GLU A 52 17.08 -5.07 -10.88
N LEU A 53 18.24 -5.23 -10.26
CA LEU A 53 18.60 -4.59 -9.02
C LEU A 53 19.71 -3.56 -9.25
N SER A 54 19.58 -2.40 -8.63
CA SER A 54 20.65 -1.40 -8.63
C SER A 54 20.63 -0.56 -7.37
N THR A 55 21.78 -0.02 -6.99
CA THR A 55 21.92 0.89 -5.86
C THR A 55 22.61 2.18 -6.24
N TYR A 56 22.36 3.24 -5.50
CA TYR A 56 23.03 4.52 -5.63
C TYR A 56 23.47 5.03 -4.26
N GLN A 57 24.74 5.40 -4.14
CA GLN A 57 25.33 6.00 -2.95
C GLN A 57 25.90 7.37 -3.34
N PRO A 58 25.30 8.50 -2.92
CA PRO A 58 25.82 9.84 -3.22
C PRO A 58 27.12 10.14 -2.44
N THR A 59 27.72 11.29 -2.75
CA THR A 59 28.83 11.87 -1.99
C THR A 59 28.35 13.17 -1.34
N PRO A 60 28.40 13.32 0.00
CA PRO A 60 28.80 12.31 0.99
C PRO A 60 27.82 11.12 1.08
N PRO A 61 28.28 9.95 1.56
CA PRO A 61 27.48 8.74 1.61
C PRO A 61 26.27 8.87 2.55
N LEU A 62 25.15 8.29 2.12
CA LEU A 62 23.97 8.09 2.96
C LEU A 62 24.20 6.93 3.94
N PRO A 63 23.48 6.91 5.08
CA PRO A 63 23.49 5.78 6.01
C PRO A 63 23.17 4.43 5.35
N ALA A 64 22.27 4.43 4.36
CA ALA A 64 21.99 3.30 3.49
C ALA A 64 21.97 3.79 2.03
N PRO A 65 22.56 3.06 1.07
CA PRO A 65 22.40 3.35 -0.34
C PRO A 65 20.92 3.38 -0.74
N VAL A 66 20.56 4.24 -1.68
CA VAL A 66 19.26 4.17 -2.35
C VAL A 66 19.22 2.85 -3.12
N CYS A 67 18.16 2.07 -2.97
CA CYS A 67 17.97 0.84 -3.74
C CYS A 67 16.82 1.00 -4.74
N ARG A 68 16.97 0.36 -5.89
CA ARG A 68 15.98 0.33 -6.97
C ARG A 68 15.83 -1.08 -7.50
N GLY A 69 14.59 -1.50 -7.68
CA GLY A 69 14.18 -2.70 -8.41
C GLY A 69 13.37 -2.31 -9.64
N ILE A 70 13.60 -2.97 -10.76
CA ILE A 70 12.78 -2.87 -11.97
C ILE A 70 12.35 -4.28 -12.37
N GLY A 71 11.05 -4.49 -12.52
CA GLY A 71 10.48 -5.76 -12.96
C GLY A 71 9.20 -5.56 -13.77
N THR A 72 8.59 -6.66 -14.19
CA THR A 72 7.36 -6.65 -14.98
C THR A 72 6.29 -7.57 -14.41
N PHE A 73 5.04 -7.17 -14.55
CA PHE A 73 3.87 -8.00 -14.27
C PHE A 73 3.24 -8.48 -15.60
N PRO A 74 2.52 -9.63 -15.57
CA PRO A 74 1.84 -10.17 -16.74
C PRO A 74 0.90 -9.17 -17.42
N LYS A 75 0.81 -9.24 -18.75
CA LYS A 75 0.01 -8.34 -19.59
C LYS A 75 -1.51 -8.37 -19.32
N HIS A 76 -2.04 -9.44 -18.73
CA HIS A 76 -3.46 -9.52 -18.39
C HIS A 76 -3.82 -8.71 -17.12
N LEU A 77 -2.82 -8.24 -16.36
CA LEU A 77 -3.04 -7.42 -15.18
C LEU A 77 -2.96 -5.93 -15.53
N THR A 78 -3.73 -5.15 -14.80
CA THR A 78 -3.72 -3.69 -14.80
C THR A 78 -3.02 -3.13 -13.56
N ALA A 79 -2.62 -1.86 -13.60
CA ALA A 79 -2.04 -1.23 -12.43
C ALA A 79 -3.01 -1.17 -11.23
N GLU A 80 -4.30 -0.95 -11.49
CA GLU A 80 -5.36 -0.92 -10.47
C GLU A 80 -5.58 -2.27 -9.79
N GLU A 81 -5.31 -3.39 -10.46
CA GLU A 81 -5.38 -4.72 -9.85
C GLU A 81 -4.14 -5.03 -8.97
N ILE A 82 -2.97 -4.50 -9.34
CA ILE A 82 -1.72 -4.73 -8.61
C ILE A 82 -1.63 -3.84 -7.37
N LEU A 83 -2.04 -2.58 -7.47
CA LEU A 83 -1.90 -1.59 -6.40
C LEU A 83 -2.52 -2.02 -5.06
N PRO A 84 -3.74 -2.59 -4.99
CA PRO A 84 -4.33 -3.12 -3.75
C PRO A 84 -3.41 -4.09 -3.03
N VAL A 85 -2.74 -4.98 -3.77
CA VAL A 85 -1.80 -5.94 -3.18
C VAL A 85 -0.58 -5.24 -2.58
N VAL A 86 -0.16 -4.11 -3.16
CA VAL A 86 0.97 -3.30 -2.68
C VAL A 86 0.61 -2.43 -1.47
N HIS A 87 -0.52 -1.73 -1.48
CA HIS A 87 -0.81 -0.73 -0.45
C HIS A 87 -1.66 -1.26 0.71
N GLN A 88 -2.43 -2.33 0.51
CA GLN A 88 -3.24 -2.91 1.57
C GLN A 88 -2.35 -3.63 2.59
N LEU A 89 -2.46 -3.21 3.84
CA LEU A 89 -1.60 -3.68 4.93
C LEU A 89 -1.79 -5.17 5.23
N ALA A 90 -3.00 -5.71 5.00
CA ALA A 90 -3.26 -7.13 5.12
C ALA A 90 -2.56 -7.97 4.05
N CYS A 91 -2.26 -7.39 2.89
CA CYS A 91 -1.43 -8.03 1.85
C CYS A 91 0.05 -7.96 2.20
N ARG A 92 0.48 -6.86 2.84
CA ARG A 92 1.89 -6.57 3.11
C ARG A 92 2.62 -7.67 3.87
N LYS A 93 1.96 -8.32 4.84
CA LYS A 93 2.56 -9.44 5.60
C LYS A 93 2.97 -10.65 4.75
N TYR A 94 2.42 -10.81 3.54
CA TYR A 94 2.76 -11.94 2.65
C TYR A 94 3.94 -11.66 1.72
N TRP A 95 4.23 -10.39 1.42
CA TRP A 95 5.31 -10.03 0.50
C TRP A 95 6.43 -9.21 1.14
N ASP A 96 6.22 -8.62 2.32
CA ASP A 96 7.26 -7.94 3.11
C ASP A 96 7.61 -8.78 4.34
N GLU A 97 8.66 -9.61 4.23
CA GLU A 97 9.10 -10.52 5.30
C GLU A 97 9.45 -9.77 6.60
N ARG A 98 9.85 -8.50 6.49
CA ARG A 98 10.21 -7.63 7.61
C ARG A 98 9.02 -6.92 8.21
N TYR A 99 7.85 -6.92 7.57
CA TYR A 99 6.66 -6.29 8.13
C TYR A 99 6.20 -6.99 9.41
N LYS A 100 5.95 -6.23 10.47
CA LYS A 100 5.38 -6.71 11.74
C LYS A 100 3.91 -6.31 11.86
N VAL A 101 3.64 -5.00 11.77
CA VAL A 101 2.29 -4.43 11.89
C VAL A 101 2.25 -3.07 11.21
N GLY A 102 1.06 -2.60 10.88
CA GLY A 102 0.84 -1.23 10.43
C GLY A 102 -0.64 -0.96 10.24
N PHE A 103 -1.00 0.31 10.27
CA PHE A 103 -2.37 0.80 10.15
C PHE A 103 -2.34 2.28 9.73
N PRO A 104 -3.40 2.77 9.06
CA PRO A 104 -3.60 4.21 8.95
C PRO A 104 -3.98 4.77 10.33
N ASN A 105 -3.44 5.94 10.67
CA ASN A 105 -3.76 6.65 11.91
C ASN A 105 -4.71 7.82 11.66
N LEU A 106 -4.65 8.43 10.47
CA LEU A 106 -5.53 9.50 10.01
C LEU A 106 -5.72 9.39 8.50
N ARG A 107 -6.80 9.99 8.00
CA ARG A 107 -7.08 10.10 6.57
C ARG A 107 -7.18 11.56 6.19
N TYR A 108 -6.52 11.96 5.10
CA TYR A 108 -6.53 13.33 4.58
C TYR A 108 -7.36 13.44 3.31
N SER A 109 -7.41 12.35 2.55
CA SER A 109 -8.30 12.17 1.43
C SER A 109 -8.48 10.67 1.16
N ARG A 110 -9.24 10.31 0.14
CA ARG A 110 -9.28 8.92 -0.36
C ARG A 110 -7.88 8.39 -0.71
N LYS A 111 -7.03 9.27 -1.27
CA LYS A 111 -5.72 8.93 -1.84
C LYS A 111 -4.54 9.21 -0.92
N LEU A 112 -4.76 9.74 0.30
CA LEU A 112 -3.69 10.14 1.20
C LEU A 112 -4.05 9.87 2.66
N VAL A 113 -3.21 9.09 3.34
CA VAL A 113 -3.35 8.73 4.76
C VAL A 113 -2.07 9.01 5.53
N ARG A 114 -2.21 9.19 6.85
CA ARG A 114 -1.10 9.05 7.79
C ARG A 114 -0.98 7.59 8.13
N PHE A 115 0.21 7.00 7.98
CA PHE A 115 0.43 5.61 8.34
C PHE A 115 1.32 5.51 9.58
N TYR A 116 1.14 4.42 10.32
CA TYR A 116 2.12 3.87 11.24
C TYR A 116 2.46 2.46 10.78
N ALA A 117 3.74 2.10 10.77
CA ALA A 117 4.18 0.75 10.44
C ALA A 117 5.42 0.36 11.24
N VAL A 118 5.52 -0.91 11.59
CA VAL A 118 6.62 -1.51 12.33
C VAL A 118 7.24 -2.62 11.49
N GLN A 119 8.57 -2.60 11.40
CA GLN A 119 9.37 -3.69 10.87
C GLN A 119 10.01 -4.49 12.00
N LYS A 120 10.10 -5.81 11.81
CA LYS A 120 10.74 -6.77 12.70
C LYS A 120 12.22 -6.40 12.91
N GLY A 121 12.70 -6.64 14.12
CA GLY A 121 14.13 -6.63 14.42
C GLY A 121 14.80 -7.92 13.94
N VAL A 122 16.10 -8.05 14.24
CA VAL A 122 16.86 -9.29 14.02
C VAL A 122 17.22 -9.87 15.38
N GLY A 123 16.83 -11.13 15.60
CA GLY A 123 16.92 -11.80 16.90
C GLY A 123 15.76 -11.44 17.84
N GLU A 124 15.62 -12.18 18.93
CA GLU A 124 14.55 -12.00 19.92
C GLU A 124 15.08 -12.09 21.36
N GLY A 125 14.44 -11.36 22.29
CA GLY A 125 14.78 -11.35 23.70
C GLY A 125 16.21 -10.83 23.97
N TRP A 126 16.96 -11.53 24.81
CA TRP A 126 18.33 -11.16 25.15
C TRP A 126 19.34 -11.40 24.00
N PHE A 127 18.91 -12.04 22.91
CA PHE A 127 19.69 -12.24 21.68
C PHE A 127 19.36 -11.23 20.57
N ALA A 128 18.64 -10.15 20.88
CA ALA A 128 18.32 -9.12 19.89
C ALA A 128 19.61 -8.46 19.37
N VAL A 129 19.92 -8.71 18.09
CA VAL A 129 21.08 -8.13 17.39
C VAL A 129 20.71 -6.74 16.89
N VAL A 130 19.47 -6.55 16.45
CA VAL A 130 18.99 -5.25 15.98
C VAL A 130 17.52 -5.05 16.38
N ALA A 131 17.22 -3.94 17.03
CA ALA A 131 15.87 -3.63 17.51
C ALA A 131 14.85 -3.47 16.35
N PRO A 132 13.54 -3.68 16.58
CA PRO A 132 12.49 -3.32 15.62
C PRO A 132 12.55 -1.85 15.22
N ARG A 133 12.06 -1.51 14.02
CA ARG A 133 11.93 -0.12 13.57
C ARG A 133 10.47 0.24 13.39
N ASP A 134 10.09 1.44 13.81
CA ASP A 134 8.83 2.02 13.40
C ASP A 134 9.03 3.20 12.44
N PHE A 135 7.99 3.42 11.64
CA PHE A 135 7.91 4.48 10.64
C PHE A 135 6.53 5.11 10.74
N THR A 136 6.49 6.43 10.71
CA THR A 136 5.26 7.21 10.61
C THR A 136 5.45 8.30 9.57
N GLY A 137 4.36 8.67 8.91
CA GLY A 137 4.44 9.56 7.76
C GLY A 137 3.19 9.53 6.90
N TYR A 138 3.35 9.95 5.65
CA TYR A 138 2.30 9.96 4.65
C TYR A 138 2.43 8.78 3.71
N SER A 139 1.29 8.18 3.37
CA SER A 139 1.18 7.17 2.32
C SER A 139 0.06 7.57 1.38
N GLY A 140 0.31 7.53 0.08
CA GLY A 140 -0.68 7.99 -0.87
C GLY A 140 -0.41 7.67 -2.32
N HIS A 141 -1.38 8.04 -3.15
CA HIS A 141 -1.47 7.68 -4.56
C HIS A 141 -1.47 8.91 -5.47
N VAL A 142 -0.80 8.79 -6.61
CA VAL A 142 -0.85 9.77 -7.71
C VAL A 142 -1.01 8.99 -9.02
N LYS A 143 -1.84 9.49 -9.94
CA LYS A 143 -1.97 8.97 -11.31
C LYS A 143 -1.72 10.11 -12.26
N GLU A 144 -0.87 9.87 -13.24
CA GLU A 144 -0.51 10.85 -14.27
C GLU A 144 -0.42 10.17 -15.62
N VAL A 145 -0.73 10.91 -16.67
CA VAL A 145 -0.43 10.52 -18.04
C VAL A 145 0.76 11.35 -18.48
N GLY A 146 1.87 10.69 -18.81
CA GLY A 146 3.07 11.38 -19.29
C GLY A 146 2.88 11.98 -20.67
N GLU A 147 3.79 12.88 -21.07
CA GLU A 147 3.82 13.43 -22.44
C GLU A 147 4.06 12.34 -23.49
N ASP A 148 4.65 11.22 -23.09
CA ASP A 148 4.81 9.99 -23.87
C ASP A 148 3.53 9.17 -24.02
N GLY A 149 2.41 9.63 -23.44
CA GLY A 149 1.12 8.95 -23.44
C GLY A 149 1.05 7.76 -22.47
N VAL A 150 2.13 7.48 -21.72
CA VAL A 150 2.17 6.37 -20.77
C VAL A 150 1.49 6.78 -19.48
N THR A 151 0.48 6.01 -19.07
CA THR A 151 -0.17 6.18 -17.76
C THR A 151 0.71 5.59 -16.67
N ARG A 152 1.00 6.41 -15.66
CA ARG A 152 1.83 6.06 -14.50
C ARG A 152 1.03 6.17 -13.22
N TYR A 153 1.09 5.11 -12.45
CA TYR A 153 0.49 5.05 -11.12
C TYR A 153 1.60 5.01 -10.08
N TYR A 154 1.56 5.98 -9.17
CA TYR A 154 2.52 6.11 -8.09
C TYR A 154 1.83 5.74 -6.79
N TYR A 155 2.48 4.89 -6.01
CA TYR A 155 2.16 4.69 -4.60
C TYR A 155 3.43 4.85 -3.80
N LEU A 156 3.43 5.73 -2.79
CA LEU A 156 4.64 5.94 -2.00
C LEU A 156 4.36 6.22 -0.54
N GLN A 157 5.38 5.93 0.28
CA GLN A 157 5.44 6.26 1.69
C GLN A 157 6.63 7.18 1.95
N THR A 158 6.43 8.19 2.80
CA THR A 158 7.49 9.12 3.24
C THR A 158 7.27 9.53 4.68
N SER A 159 8.36 9.66 5.45
CA SER A 159 8.33 10.00 6.86
C SER A 159 8.04 11.48 7.10
N ALA A 160 7.29 11.74 8.16
CA ALA A 160 7.09 13.06 8.73
C ALA A 160 6.94 12.92 10.26
N GLU A 161 7.34 13.95 11.00
CA GLU A 161 7.33 13.92 12.46
C GLU A 161 6.00 14.46 13.00
N PHE A 162 5.37 13.75 13.93
CA PHE A 162 4.10 14.17 14.50
C PHE A 162 4.17 14.11 16.03
N GLU A 163 3.79 15.21 16.69
CA GLU A 163 3.83 15.33 18.15
C GLU A 163 2.93 14.29 18.84
N ASP A 164 1.82 13.91 18.20
CA ASP A 164 0.87 12.90 18.68
C ASP A 164 1.28 11.45 18.37
N VAL A 165 2.44 11.23 17.75
CA VAL A 165 2.99 9.89 17.45
C VAL A 165 4.42 9.78 18.00
N PRO A 166 4.56 9.66 19.34
CA PRO A 166 5.87 9.63 19.98
C PRO A 166 6.64 8.34 19.68
N GLU A 167 7.92 8.31 20.03
CA GLU A 167 8.76 7.11 19.93
C GLU A 167 8.31 6.02 20.91
N VAL A 168 8.38 4.76 20.48
CA VAL A 168 7.98 3.60 21.29
C VAL A 168 9.23 2.98 21.93
N LYS A 169 9.19 2.77 23.26
CA LYS A 169 10.32 2.18 23.99
C LYS A 169 10.67 0.80 23.42
N GLY A 170 11.96 0.60 23.11
CA GLY A 170 12.46 -0.67 22.54
C GLY A 170 12.31 -0.78 21.03
N VAL A 171 11.83 0.28 20.37
CA VAL A 171 11.70 0.39 18.92
C VAL A 171 12.48 1.63 18.47
N VAL A 172 13.22 1.53 17.38
CA VAL A 172 13.98 2.64 16.80
C VAL A 172 13.13 3.35 15.75
N ARG A 173 12.92 4.67 15.87
CA ARG A 173 12.23 5.46 14.85
C ARG A 173 13.12 5.60 13.61
N GLY A 174 12.76 4.91 12.54
CA GLY A 174 13.41 5.05 11.24
C GLY A 174 12.87 6.24 10.46
N VAL A 175 13.65 6.69 9.47
CA VAL A 175 13.26 7.77 8.55
C VAL A 175 13.24 7.22 7.13
N THR A 176 12.07 7.20 6.50
CA THR A 176 11.92 6.85 5.09
C THR A 176 11.76 8.14 4.29
N SER A 177 12.80 8.59 3.57
CA SER A 177 12.63 9.74 2.67
C SER A 177 11.74 9.38 1.48
N LEU A 178 11.80 8.12 1.05
CA LEU A 178 11.00 7.60 -0.04
C LEU A 178 10.95 6.08 0.05
N ALA A 179 9.75 5.50 -0.03
CA ALA A 179 9.52 4.13 -0.46
C ALA A 179 8.43 4.16 -1.52
N GLY A 180 8.82 4.23 -2.79
CA GLY A 180 7.94 4.58 -3.90
C GLY A 180 7.87 3.53 -4.99
N TRP A 181 6.66 3.11 -5.30
CA TRP A 181 6.28 2.23 -6.40
C TRP A 181 5.77 3.05 -7.57
N VAL A 182 6.15 2.63 -8.78
CA VAL A 182 5.70 3.22 -10.04
C VAL A 182 5.28 2.07 -10.94
N LEU A 183 4.01 2.06 -11.34
CA LEU A 183 3.48 1.12 -12.30
C LEU A 183 3.20 1.87 -13.59
N GLU A 184 3.87 1.47 -14.66
CA GLU A 184 3.75 2.04 -16.00
C GLU A 184 3.00 1.04 -16.89
N GLU A 185 1.86 1.45 -17.43
CA GLU A 185 1.10 0.62 -18.38
C GLU A 185 1.75 0.69 -19.76
N THR A 186 2.31 -0.42 -20.22
CA THR A 186 3.02 -0.53 -21.52
C THR A 186 2.34 -1.55 -22.43
N THR A 187 2.72 -1.59 -23.70
CA THR A 187 2.21 -2.60 -24.66
C THR A 187 2.55 -4.04 -24.27
N GLU A 188 3.62 -4.22 -23.51
CA GLU A 188 4.15 -5.52 -23.06
C GLU A 188 3.61 -5.95 -21.69
N GLY A 189 2.76 -5.12 -21.07
CA GLY A 189 2.23 -5.33 -19.71
C GLY A 189 2.63 -4.20 -18.77
N ILE A 190 2.70 -4.48 -17.47
CA ILE A 190 2.98 -3.44 -16.47
C ILE A 190 4.46 -3.49 -16.08
N LYS A 191 5.19 -2.42 -16.39
CA LYS A 191 6.53 -2.22 -15.84
C LYS A 191 6.40 -1.63 -14.44
N CYS A 192 7.08 -2.25 -13.48
CA CYS A 192 7.09 -1.80 -12.10
C CYS A 192 8.50 -1.37 -11.69
N THR A 193 8.61 -0.16 -11.16
CA THR A 193 9.84 0.34 -10.54
C THR A 193 9.59 0.60 -9.06
N TYR A 194 10.43 0.04 -8.19
CA TYR A 194 10.37 0.28 -6.75
C TYR A 194 11.68 0.91 -6.27
N VAL A 195 11.61 2.13 -5.72
CA VAL A 195 12.77 2.89 -5.24
C VAL A 195 12.63 3.17 -3.75
N VAL A 196 13.67 2.88 -2.97
CA VAL A 196 13.68 3.17 -1.53
C VAL A 196 14.93 3.95 -1.13
N LYS A 197 14.71 5.10 -0.50
CA LYS A 197 15.70 5.92 0.20
C LYS A 197 15.28 6.03 1.66
N PHE A 198 16.06 5.44 2.54
CA PHE A 198 15.76 5.40 3.97
C PHE A 198 17.04 5.54 4.80
N ASP A 199 16.84 6.01 6.03
CA ASP A 199 17.82 5.97 7.10
C ASP A 199 17.18 5.12 8.22
N PRO A 200 17.66 3.89 8.44
CA PRO A 200 17.06 3.00 9.43
C PRO A 200 17.38 3.40 10.87
N LYS A 201 18.26 4.39 11.06
CA LYS A 201 18.77 4.86 12.36
C LYS A 201 19.38 3.76 13.23
N GLY A 202 20.03 4.19 14.31
CA GLY A 202 20.71 3.31 15.25
C GLY A 202 21.88 2.54 14.63
N SER A 203 22.39 1.55 15.35
CA SER A 203 23.52 0.73 14.92
C SER A 203 23.03 -0.53 14.21
N ILE A 204 23.40 -0.69 12.94
CA ILE A 204 23.10 -1.89 12.15
C ILE A 204 24.42 -2.44 11.60
N PRO A 205 24.75 -3.72 11.85
CA PRO A 205 25.89 -4.35 11.22
C PRO A 205 25.82 -4.23 9.68
N GLY A 206 26.93 -3.85 9.04
CA GLY A 206 26.96 -3.56 7.60
C GLY A 206 26.42 -4.69 6.73
N TYR A 207 26.73 -5.95 7.06
CA TYR A 207 26.22 -7.11 6.31
C TYR A 207 24.68 -7.27 6.38
N LEU A 208 24.05 -6.88 7.49
CA LEU A 208 22.58 -6.88 7.62
C LEU A 208 21.97 -5.73 6.82
N LEU A 209 22.62 -4.56 6.84
CA LEU A 209 22.19 -3.43 6.03
C LEU A 209 22.27 -3.76 4.53
N ASP A 210 23.36 -4.38 4.10
CA ASP A 210 23.55 -4.82 2.71
C ASP A 210 22.49 -5.84 2.29
N ALA A 211 22.15 -6.78 3.17
CA ALA A 211 21.06 -7.73 2.92
C ALA A 211 19.72 -7.01 2.73
N VAL A 212 19.38 -6.09 3.64
CA VAL A 212 18.17 -5.27 3.56
C VAL A 212 18.10 -4.48 2.25
N VAL A 213 19.19 -3.81 1.86
CA VAL A 213 19.27 -3.00 0.64
C VAL A 213 19.07 -3.87 -0.62
N LYS A 214 19.60 -5.11 -0.63
CA LYS A 214 19.42 -6.05 -1.75
C LYS A 214 18.03 -6.69 -1.79
N GLU A 215 17.42 -6.93 -0.64
CA GLU A 215 16.13 -7.63 -0.54
C GLU A 215 14.91 -6.73 -0.68
N THR A 216 15.03 -5.45 -0.32
CA THR A 216 13.94 -4.47 -0.42
C THR A 216 13.34 -4.37 -1.83
N PRO A 217 14.13 -4.20 -2.91
CA PRO A 217 13.58 -4.16 -4.27
C PRO A 217 12.93 -5.47 -4.75
N LEU A 218 13.24 -6.61 -4.13
CA LEU A 218 12.61 -7.91 -4.45
C LEU A 218 11.15 -8.02 -4.02
N CYS A 219 10.62 -7.02 -3.30
CA CYS A 219 9.19 -6.93 -3.03
C CYS A 219 8.36 -6.98 -4.33
N ILE A 220 8.87 -6.49 -5.47
CA ILE A 220 8.20 -6.62 -6.78
C ILE A 220 7.93 -8.10 -7.11
N ALA A 221 8.96 -8.94 -7.06
CA ALA A 221 8.84 -10.38 -7.33
C ALA A 221 7.89 -11.07 -6.35
N ARG A 222 7.92 -10.67 -5.07
CA ARG A 222 7.05 -11.24 -4.03
C ARG A 222 5.59 -10.84 -4.22
N VAL A 223 5.30 -9.60 -4.63
CA VAL A 223 3.94 -9.15 -5.01
C VAL A 223 3.45 -9.91 -6.23
N LYS A 224 4.29 -10.07 -7.26
CA LYS A 224 3.97 -10.89 -8.45
C LYS A 224 3.63 -12.32 -8.05
N SER A 225 4.50 -12.97 -7.27
CA SER A 225 4.27 -14.32 -6.76
C SER A 225 3.00 -14.42 -5.90
N LEU A 226 2.66 -13.37 -5.15
CA LEU A 226 1.44 -13.34 -4.35
C LEU A 226 0.21 -13.34 -5.25
N ILE A 227 0.18 -12.52 -6.29
CA ILE A 227 -0.93 -12.46 -7.26
C ILE A 227 -1.05 -13.79 -8.03
N GLU A 228 0.07 -14.35 -8.49
CA GLU A 228 0.07 -15.63 -9.23
C GLU A 228 -0.47 -16.79 -8.38
N LYS A 229 -0.14 -16.81 -7.09
CA LYS A 229 -0.54 -17.89 -6.17
C LYS A 229 -1.93 -17.69 -5.57
N LYS A 230 -2.27 -16.46 -5.18
CA LYS A 230 -3.50 -16.15 -4.41
C LYS A 230 -4.59 -15.47 -5.22
N GLY A 231 -4.29 -15.05 -6.45
CA GLY A 231 -5.18 -14.20 -7.21
C GLY A 231 -5.20 -12.76 -6.71
N LEU A 232 -6.19 -12.03 -7.19
CA LEU A 232 -6.45 -10.64 -6.83
C LEU A 232 -7.24 -10.57 -5.51
N VAL A 233 -7.12 -9.42 -4.85
CA VAL A 233 -7.89 -9.11 -3.64
C VAL A 233 -9.05 -8.19 -3.99
N PRO A 234 -10.18 -8.22 -3.26
CA PRO A 234 -11.24 -7.26 -3.48
C PRO A 234 -10.76 -5.83 -3.21
N TYR A 235 -11.14 -4.88 -4.08
CA TYR A 235 -10.71 -3.49 -3.99
C TYR A 235 -11.70 -2.51 -4.61
N VAL A 236 -11.55 -1.22 -4.30
CA VAL A 236 -12.24 -0.13 -4.99
C VAL A 236 -11.20 0.70 -5.71
N SER A 237 -11.26 0.79 -7.05
CA SER A 237 -10.25 1.46 -7.89
C SER A 237 -9.88 2.83 -7.37
N MET A 238 -8.61 3.02 -7.02
CA MET A 238 -8.16 4.18 -6.23
C MET A 238 -8.30 5.49 -7.01
N HIS A 239 -8.18 5.41 -8.35
CA HIS A 239 -8.14 6.57 -9.21
C HIS A 239 -9.46 6.87 -9.93
N ASP A 240 -10.48 6.03 -9.78
CA ASP A 240 -11.82 6.26 -10.33
C ASP A 240 -12.58 7.34 -9.54
N GLU A 241 -13.58 7.95 -10.17
CA GLU A 241 -14.52 8.83 -9.49
C GLU A 241 -15.24 8.06 -8.39
N PHE A 242 -15.36 8.70 -7.23
CA PHE A 242 -16.03 8.12 -6.07
C PHE A 242 -17.02 9.14 -5.52
N PRO A 243 -18.32 8.80 -5.46
CA PRO A 243 -19.36 9.80 -5.19
C PRO A 243 -19.37 10.29 -3.74
N GLY A 244 -18.69 9.60 -2.82
CA GLY A 244 -18.77 9.89 -1.37
C GLY A 244 -17.44 10.21 -0.69
N ARG A 245 -17.47 10.15 0.64
CA ARG A 245 -16.27 10.29 1.49
C ARG A 245 -15.89 8.95 2.10
N LEU A 246 -14.71 8.43 1.75
CA LEU A 246 -14.18 7.19 2.30
C LEU A 246 -13.91 7.35 3.80
N ARG A 247 -14.48 6.47 4.62
CA ARG A 247 -14.10 6.31 6.04
C ARG A 247 -12.98 5.28 6.12
N GLN A 248 -13.32 4.04 5.79
CA GLN A 248 -12.45 2.89 6.00
C GLN A 248 -12.45 1.97 4.79
N GLU A 249 -11.26 1.43 4.52
CA GLU A 249 -11.03 0.38 3.55
C GLU A 249 -10.08 -0.60 4.25
N VAL A 250 -10.63 -1.71 4.72
CA VAL A 250 -9.90 -2.70 5.51
C VAL A 250 -10.04 -4.05 4.83
N LEU A 251 -8.93 -4.51 4.27
CA LEU A 251 -8.81 -5.88 3.82
C LEU A 251 -8.45 -6.78 5.01
N ARG A 252 -9.15 -7.90 5.18
CA ARG A 252 -8.87 -8.92 6.21
C ARG A 252 -8.61 -10.25 5.53
N ASN A 253 -7.72 -11.06 6.09
CA ASN A 253 -7.63 -12.47 5.73
C ASN A 253 -8.53 -13.27 6.69
N THR A 254 -9.56 -13.94 6.17
CA THR A 254 -10.49 -14.74 6.97
C THR A 254 -10.02 -16.19 7.20
N ALA A 255 -9.01 -16.64 6.46
CA ALA A 255 -8.47 -18.00 6.52
C ALA A 255 -7.57 -18.27 7.72
N GLY A 256 -7.09 -17.20 8.37
CA GLY A 256 -5.95 -17.29 9.27
C GLY A 256 -4.60 -17.31 8.52
N ASP A 257 -3.51 -17.12 9.26
CA ASP A 257 -2.17 -16.96 8.69
C ASP A 257 -1.60 -18.26 8.09
N ASP A 258 -2.14 -19.41 8.50
CA ASP A 258 -1.65 -20.75 8.17
C ASP A 258 -2.50 -21.51 7.14
N ALA A 259 -3.60 -20.94 6.64
CA ALA A 259 -4.47 -21.64 5.70
C ALA A 259 -3.81 -21.89 4.34
N ASN A 260 -4.12 -23.07 3.77
CA ASN A 260 -3.59 -23.49 2.49
C ASN A 260 -4.00 -22.52 1.36
N PHE A 261 -2.95 -21.95 0.78
CA PHE A 261 -2.78 -20.91 -0.24
C PHE A 261 -3.64 -20.91 -1.53
N HIS A 262 -4.71 -21.70 -1.65
CA HIS A 262 -5.44 -21.87 -2.91
C HIS A 262 -6.77 -21.14 -3.03
N ASP A 263 -7.35 -20.62 -1.94
CA ASP A 263 -8.58 -19.85 -1.99
C ASP A 263 -8.33 -18.41 -1.57
N ALA A 264 -8.72 -17.45 -2.42
CA ALA A 264 -8.64 -16.02 -2.11
C ALA A 264 -9.63 -15.67 -0.97
N GLU A 265 -9.22 -15.90 0.27
CA GLU A 265 -9.98 -15.65 1.49
C GLU A 265 -9.76 -14.24 2.03
N PHE A 266 -9.83 -13.26 1.14
CA PHE A 266 -9.82 -11.86 1.53
C PHE A 266 -11.23 -11.31 1.62
N GLU A 267 -11.50 -10.66 2.74
CA GLU A 267 -12.71 -9.91 2.98
C GLU A 267 -12.37 -8.42 2.94
N LEU A 268 -13.05 -7.66 2.08
CA LEU A 268 -12.96 -6.20 2.07
C LEU A 268 -14.12 -5.62 2.87
N GLU A 269 -13.81 -4.94 3.97
CA GLU A 269 -14.74 -4.04 4.64
C GLU A 269 -14.52 -2.62 4.09
N PHE A 270 -15.55 -2.07 3.46
CA PHE A 270 -15.54 -0.75 2.85
C PHE A 270 -16.64 0.12 3.47
N SER A 271 -16.26 1.24 4.10
CA SER A 271 -17.20 2.16 4.72
C SER A 271 -17.01 3.58 4.23
N TRP A 272 -18.12 4.28 3.96
CA TRP A 272 -18.12 5.63 3.42
C TRP A 272 -19.36 6.41 3.89
N PHE A 273 -19.37 7.72 3.62
CA PHE A 273 -20.59 8.53 3.68
C PHE A 273 -21.24 8.53 2.30
N GLY A 274 -22.50 8.09 2.26
CA GLY A 274 -23.30 8.03 1.05
C GLY A 274 -23.42 9.39 0.41
N ALA A 275 -23.13 9.45 -0.88
CA ALA A 275 -23.57 10.52 -1.74
C ALA A 275 -24.02 9.91 -3.07
N PRO A 276 -25.02 10.52 -3.73
CA PRO A 276 -25.66 9.92 -4.89
C PRO A 276 -24.64 9.68 -6.02
N GLY A 277 -24.75 8.52 -6.66
CA GLY A 277 -23.83 8.10 -7.71
C GLY A 277 -23.52 6.61 -7.63
N SER A 278 -22.47 6.19 -8.33
CA SER A 278 -22.08 4.77 -8.37
C SER A 278 -20.58 4.59 -8.28
N PHE A 279 -20.16 3.47 -7.72
CA PHE A 279 -18.77 3.01 -7.76
C PHE A 279 -18.70 1.48 -7.81
N ASP A 280 -17.59 0.96 -8.30
CA ASP A 280 -17.37 -0.48 -8.42
C ASP A 280 -16.49 -0.99 -7.29
N ILE A 281 -16.90 -2.12 -6.69
CA ILE A 281 -16.03 -2.96 -5.88
C ILE A 281 -15.61 -4.14 -6.77
N HIS A 282 -14.33 -4.17 -7.12
CA HIS A 282 -13.72 -5.21 -7.94
C HIS A 282 -13.30 -6.40 -7.09
N PHE A 283 -13.27 -7.59 -7.68
CA PHE A 283 -12.75 -8.81 -7.09
C PHE A 283 -12.24 -9.75 -8.20
N ASP A 284 -11.50 -10.80 -7.82
CA ASP A 284 -10.93 -11.75 -8.77
C ASP A 284 -12.03 -12.47 -9.58
N ASP A 285 -11.92 -12.48 -10.90
CA ASP A 285 -12.88 -13.12 -11.80
C ASP A 285 -12.92 -14.66 -11.63
N LYS A 286 -11.90 -15.23 -10.98
CA LYS A 286 -11.85 -16.64 -10.57
C LYS A 286 -12.78 -16.98 -9.40
N TRP A 287 -13.48 -16.01 -8.82
CA TRP A 287 -14.53 -16.29 -7.85
C TRP A 287 -15.74 -16.91 -8.57
N GLU A 288 -15.73 -18.24 -8.72
CA GLU A 288 -16.73 -19.01 -9.52
C GLU A 288 -18.19 -18.72 -9.12
N ASN A 289 -18.45 -18.57 -7.82
CA ASN A 289 -19.78 -18.24 -7.28
C ASN A 289 -20.03 -16.72 -7.18
N GLY A 290 -19.09 -15.90 -7.66
CA GLY A 290 -19.06 -14.46 -7.52
C GLY A 290 -18.76 -14.00 -6.08
N ALA A 291 -19.25 -12.80 -5.76
CA ALA A 291 -19.08 -12.19 -4.45
C ALA A 291 -20.33 -12.28 -3.58
N LYS A 292 -20.11 -12.58 -2.30
CA LYS A 292 -21.04 -12.34 -1.21
C LYS A 292 -20.85 -10.90 -0.73
N VAL A 293 -21.95 -10.17 -0.65
CA VAL A 293 -21.98 -8.80 -0.14
C VAL A 293 -22.86 -8.76 1.09
N VAL A 294 -22.31 -8.33 2.22
CA VAL A 294 -23.03 -8.16 3.48
C VAL A 294 -23.11 -6.67 3.80
N THR A 295 -24.31 -6.21 4.15
CA THR A 295 -24.57 -4.83 4.56
C THR A 295 -24.32 -4.64 6.04
N GLY A 296 -23.70 -3.53 6.42
CA GLY A 296 -23.39 -3.15 7.79
C GLY A 296 -24.09 -1.87 8.23
N GLU A 297 -23.37 -1.04 9.00
CA GLU A 297 -23.83 0.21 9.59
C GLU A 297 -24.52 1.16 8.59
N GLY A 298 -25.68 1.68 9.01
CA GLY A 298 -26.38 2.81 8.38
C GLY A 298 -26.96 2.54 6.98
N ILE A 299 -27.02 1.27 6.59
CA ILE A 299 -27.60 0.81 5.33
C ILE A 299 -29.04 0.34 5.55
N GLU A 300 -30.01 0.98 4.88
CA GLU A 300 -31.36 0.43 4.66
C GLU A 300 -31.49 -0.08 3.22
N GLY A 301 -32.31 -1.12 2.97
CA GLY A 301 -32.44 -1.71 1.62
C GLY A 301 -32.92 -0.73 0.54
N GLU A 302 -33.47 0.41 0.94
CA GLU A 302 -33.91 1.48 0.05
C GLU A 302 -32.81 2.49 -0.30
N ASP A 303 -31.68 2.50 0.43
CA ASP A 303 -30.61 3.50 0.32
C ASP A 303 -29.69 3.30 -0.89
N PHE A 304 -29.62 2.08 -1.40
CA PHE A 304 -28.70 1.73 -2.47
C PHE A 304 -29.23 0.54 -3.28
N GLU A 305 -28.52 0.18 -4.33
CA GLU A 305 -28.73 -1.00 -5.15
C GLU A 305 -27.37 -1.65 -5.43
N LEU A 306 -27.35 -2.99 -5.48
CA LEU A 306 -26.19 -3.77 -5.85
C LEU A 306 -26.42 -4.42 -7.21
N VAL A 307 -25.60 -4.06 -8.19
CA VAL A 307 -25.60 -4.70 -9.51
C VAL A 307 -24.40 -5.63 -9.58
N LYS A 308 -24.65 -6.94 -9.52
CA LYS A 308 -23.60 -7.95 -9.61
C LYS A 308 -23.16 -8.13 -11.07
N GLY A 309 -21.86 -8.14 -11.30
CA GLY A 309 -21.24 -8.47 -12.58
C GLY A 309 -20.09 -9.47 -12.41
N THR A 310 -19.48 -9.87 -13.52
CA THR A 310 -18.26 -10.69 -13.49
C THR A 310 -17.10 -9.84 -12.98
N GLY A 311 -16.42 -10.30 -11.92
CA GLY A 311 -15.26 -9.62 -11.32
C GLY A 311 -15.56 -8.29 -10.63
N LYS A 312 -16.84 -7.91 -10.47
CA LYS A 312 -17.22 -6.68 -9.76
C LYS A 312 -18.66 -6.67 -9.23
N VAL A 313 -18.89 -5.84 -8.21
CA VAL A 313 -20.22 -5.39 -7.79
C VAL A 313 -20.27 -3.88 -7.90
N THR A 314 -21.21 -3.36 -8.69
CA THR A 314 -21.49 -1.93 -8.74
C THR A 314 -22.44 -1.56 -7.61
N VAL A 315 -22.03 -0.60 -6.79
CA VAL A 315 -22.83 -0.01 -5.72
C VAL A 315 -23.45 1.28 -6.25
N VAL A 316 -24.77 1.31 -6.37
CA VAL A 316 -25.52 2.51 -6.79
C VAL A 316 -26.14 3.14 -5.55
N VAL A 317 -25.62 4.29 -5.12
CA VAL A 317 -26.09 5.03 -3.95
C VAL A 317 -27.21 5.98 -4.38
N LYS A 318 -28.37 5.91 -3.73
CA LYS A 318 -29.55 6.71 -4.07
C LYS A 318 -29.57 8.04 -3.29
N GLU A 319 -30.40 8.97 -3.73
CA GLU A 319 -30.58 10.29 -3.09
C GLU A 319 -30.92 10.21 -1.60
N GLY A 320 -31.75 9.26 -1.19
CA GLY A 320 -32.14 9.06 0.22
C GLY A 320 -30.98 8.68 1.16
N ALA A 321 -29.86 8.21 0.60
CA ALA A 321 -28.69 7.78 1.35
C ALA A 321 -27.64 8.88 1.53
N LYS A 322 -27.92 10.10 1.04
CA LYS A 322 -27.01 11.22 1.17
C LYS A 322 -26.66 11.48 2.64
N ASP A 323 -25.37 11.62 2.91
CA ASP A 323 -24.77 11.86 4.23
C ASP A 323 -24.98 10.73 5.26
N LYS A 324 -25.62 9.60 4.88
CA LYS A 324 -25.70 8.41 5.73
C LYS A 324 -24.36 7.68 5.77
N LYS A 325 -24.04 7.05 6.90
CA LYS A 325 -22.92 6.10 6.97
C LYS A 325 -23.33 4.83 6.25
N LEU A 326 -22.49 4.33 5.36
CA LEU A 326 -22.69 3.06 4.68
C LEU A 326 -21.47 2.18 4.95
N LYS A 327 -21.69 0.89 5.17
CA LYS A 327 -20.62 -0.11 5.34
C LYS A 327 -21.01 -1.39 4.59
N LEU A 328 -20.15 -1.84 3.68
CA LEU A 328 -20.29 -3.10 2.98
C LEU A 328 -19.10 -3.99 3.27
N THR A 329 -19.38 -5.28 3.33
CA THR A 329 -18.36 -6.32 3.41
C THR A 329 -18.47 -7.18 2.16
N VAL A 330 -17.38 -7.32 1.42
CA VAL A 330 -17.29 -8.11 0.19
C VAL A 330 -16.31 -9.25 0.39
N SER A 331 -16.78 -10.47 0.18
CA SER A 331 -15.98 -11.70 0.27
C SER A 331 -16.42 -12.70 -0.80
N ARG A 332 -15.63 -13.76 -0.99
CA ARG A 332 -15.97 -14.83 -1.93
C ARG A 332 -17.26 -15.54 -1.49
N ALA A 333 -18.14 -15.86 -2.45
CA ALA A 333 -19.46 -16.45 -2.21
C ALA A 333 -19.46 -17.96 -1.93
#